data_AF-W6ZQZ6-F1
#
_entry.id   AF-W6ZQZ6-F1
#
_cell.length_a   1.000
_cell.length_b   1.000
_cell.length_c   1.000
_cell.angle_alpha   90.00
_cell.angle_beta   90.00
_cell.angle_gamma   90.00
#
_symmetry.space_group_name_H-M   'P 1'
#
loop_
_entity.id
_entity.type
_entity.pdbx_description
1 polymer ?
#
loop_
_entity_poly.entity_id
_entity_poly.type
_entity_poly.pdbx_seq_one_letter_code
_entity_poly.pdbx_strand_id
1 'polypeptide(L)'
;MHTTTLLTIFLTTLTTLTTAHLLPPQPPHPYILPRTAPTSSTQDQCTFTLYHKQISINPRKNYIYLPTLIDHANNLAIDIAAAKPVQERNSYTRLSATRKYAVEGLLGGEALTISALDDGDELVFEKGVLRWEARGKEEEKIEGEAGCRVGEWVESGSVNRERKLECAFPCGKIEEEREREREELK
;
A
#
# COMPACT_ATOMS: atom_id res chain seq x y z
N MET A 1 74.91 34.21 12.83
CA MET A 1 74.78 33.38 11.61
C MET A 1 73.30 33.08 11.43
N HIS A 2 72.70 33.60 10.37
CA HIS A 2 71.27 33.45 10.07
C HIS A 2 71.05 32.20 9.22
N THR A 3 70.07 31.38 9.60
CA THR A 3 69.50 30.34 8.74
C THR A 3 67.98 30.41 8.83
N THR A 4 67.39 31.03 7.82
CA THR A 4 65.97 31.06 7.51
C THR A 4 65.58 29.80 6.75
N THR A 5 64.60 29.05 7.26
CA THR A 5 63.96 27.94 6.55
C THR A 5 62.52 28.33 6.20
N LEU A 6 62.25 28.47 4.91
CA LEU A 6 60.92 28.63 4.31
C LEU A 6 60.32 27.24 4.09
N LEU A 7 59.16 26.97 4.69
CA LEU A 7 58.38 25.75 4.46
C LEU A 7 57.15 26.12 3.61
N THR A 8 57.21 25.83 2.32
CA THR A 8 56.08 25.92 1.38
C THR A 8 55.19 24.68 1.51
N ILE A 9 53.97 24.85 2.02
CA ILE A 9 52.94 23.82 2.05
C ILE A 9 52.01 24.02 0.84
N PHE A 10 52.12 23.17 -0.17
CA PHE A 10 51.15 23.06 -1.26
C PHE A 10 49.98 22.19 -0.77
N LEU A 11 48.83 22.81 -0.50
CA LEU A 11 47.59 22.13 -0.14
C LEU A 11 46.80 21.80 -1.42
N THR A 12 46.90 20.57 -1.91
CA THR A 12 46.12 20.07 -3.05
C THR A 12 44.69 19.77 -2.61
N THR A 13 43.73 20.62 -2.96
CA THR A 13 42.30 20.37 -2.75
C THR A 13 41.77 19.43 -3.83
N LEU A 14 41.57 18.15 -3.50
CA LEU A 14 40.81 17.21 -4.32
C LEU A 14 39.31 17.58 -4.28
N THR A 15 38.81 18.17 -5.35
CA THR A 15 37.37 18.36 -5.57
C THR A 15 36.76 17.06 -6.10
N THR A 16 36.10 16.29 -5.23
CA THR A 16 35.24 15.19 -5.65
C THR A 16 33.97 15.77 -6.27
N LEU A 17 33.76 15.57 -7.58
CA LEU A 17 32.48 15.82 -8.23
C LEU A 17 31.45 14.81 -7.73
N THR A 18 30.57 15.24 -6.82
CA THR A 18 29.38 14.49 -6.45
C THR A 18 28.39 14.60 -7.59
N THR A 19 28.33 13.59 -8.46
CA THR A 19 27.26 13.45 -9.45
C THR A 19 25.96 13.14 -8.70
N ALA A 20 25.18 14.18 -8.40
CA ALA A 20 23.82 14.03 -7.93
C ALA A 20 22.97 13.52 -9.09
N HIS A 21 22.71 12.21 -9.12
CA HIS A 21 21.69 11.65 -10.00
C HIS A 21 20.33 12.16 -9.53
N LEU A 22 19.84 13.20 -10.21
CA LEU A 22 18.45 13.66 -10.08
C LEU A 22 17.54 12.52 -10.52
N LEU A 23 16.99 11.80 -9.54
CA LEU A 23 15.88 10.88 -9.78
C LEU A 23 14.66 11.72 -10.21
N PRO A 24 13.92 11.30 -11.25
CA PRO A 24 12.69 11.98 -11.61
C PRO A 24 11.73 11.98 -10.41
N PRO A 25 11.00 13.08 -10.15
CA PRO A 25 10.02 13.12 -9.08
C PRO A 25 8.99 12.02 -9.30
N GLN A 26 8.93 11.08 -8.34
CA GLN A 26 7.92 10.05 -8.32
C GLN A 26 6.57 10.72 -8.06
N PRO A 27 5.50 10.43 -8.84
CA PRO A 27 4.21 11.04 -8.59
C PRO A 27 3.70 10.62 -7.20
N PRO A 28 3.11 11.54 -6.42
CA PRO A 28 2.66 11.29 -5.05
C PRO A 28 1.42 10.37 -4.96
N HIS A 29 0.88 9.89 -6.09
CA HIS A 29 -0.39 9.17 -6.13
C HIS A 29 -0.28 7.85 -6.91
N PRO A 30 -1.00 6.81 -6.48
CA PRO A 30 -1.03 5.54 -7.18
C PRO A 30 -1.59 5.70 -8.60
N TYR A 31 -1.06 4.94 -9.55
CA TYR A 31 -1.52 5.00 -10.94
C TYR A 31 -2.90 4.35 -11.05
N ILE A 32 -3.88 5.11 -11.54
CA ILE A 32 -5.27 4.68 -11.72
C ILE A 32 -5.48 4.35 -13.21
N LEU A 33 -5.86 3.11 -13.51
CA LEU A 33 -6.10 2.62 -14.89
C LEU A 33 -7.58 2.22 -15.10
N PRO A 34 -8.21 2.58 -16.25
CA PRO A 34 -9.55 2.12 -16.61
C PRO A 34 -9.59 0.61 -16.90
N ARG A 35 -10.68 -0.08 -16.52
CA ARG A 35 -10.90 -1.52 -16.79
C ARG A 35 -12.12 -1.77 -17.71
N THR A 36 -12.33 -3.00 -18.16
CA THR A 36 -13.57 -3.48 -18.82
C THR A 36 -14.55 -4.05 -17.77
N ALA A 37 -15.84 -3.72 -17.89
CA ALA A 37 -16.87 -3.87 -16.85
C ALA A 37 -16.98 -5.27 -16.17
N PRO A 38 -17.18 -5.33 -14.84
CA PRO A 38 -17.35 -6.58 -14.10
C PRO A 38 -18.82 -7.05 -14.02
N THR A 39 -18.99 -8.35 -13.77
CA THR A 39 -20.25 -9.06 -13.49
C THR A 39 -20.98 -8.50 -12.25
N SER A 40 -22.31 -8.48 -12.32
CA SER A 40 -23.26 -7.63 -11.56
C SER A 40 -23.23 -7.65 -10.01
N SER A 41 -22.53 -8.55 -9.33
CA SER A 41 -22.55 -8.62 -7.84
C SER A 41 -21.51 -7.78 -7.12
N THR A 42 -20.59 -7.12 -7.84
CA THR A 42 -19.48 -6.34 -7.25
C THR A 42 -19.55 -4.85 -7.58
N GLN A 43 -20.64 -4.40 -8.21
CA GLN A 43 -20.70 -3.08 -8.86
C GLN A 43 -20.49 -1.89 -7.93
N ASP A 44 -20.70 -2.01 -6.62
CA ASP A 44 -20.51 -0.91 -5.66
C ASP A 44 -19.42 -1.23 -4.61
N GLN A 45 -18.46 -2.07 -4.99
CA GLN A 45 -17.40 -2.54 -4.10
C GLN A 45 -16.00 -2.21 -4.63
N CYS A 46 -15.10 -2.03 -3.68
CA CYS A 46 -13.69 -2.04 -3.89
C CYS A 46 -13.14 -3.37 -3.38
N THR A 47 -12.28 -4.01 -4.16
CA THR A 47 -11.73 -5.34 -3.87
C THR A 47 -10.22 -5.32 -3.97
N PHE A 48 -9.56 -6.16 -3.18
CA PHE A 48 -8.12 -6.32 -3.28
C PHE A 48 -7.69 -7.73 -2.88
N THR A 49 -6.54 -8.15 -3.38
CA THR A 49 -5.83 -9.34 -2.93
C THR A 49 -4.64 -8.92 -2.09
N LEU A 50 -4.54 -9.47 -0.89
CA LEU A 50 -3.43 -9.22 0.03
C LEU A 50 -2.73 -10.54 0.36
N TYR A 51 -1.41 -10.54 0.30
CA TYR A 51 -0.58 -11.66 0.76
C TYR A 51 -0.06 -11.34 2.16
N HIS A 52 -0.39 -12.18 3.13
CA HIS A 52 0.04 -12.05 4.51
C HIS A 52 1.13 -13.08 4.80
N LYS A 53 2.33 -12.61 5.11
CA LYS A 53 3.47 -13.44 5.50
C LYS A 53 3.81 -13.22 6.96
N GLN A 54 4.10 -14.31 7.66
CA GLN A 54 4.55 -14.31 9.04
C GLN A 54 5.90 -14.97 9.18
N ILE A 55 6.75 -14.35 9.98
CA ILE A 55 8.08 -14.85 10.32
C ILE A 55 8.13 -15.02 11.84
N SER A 56 8.21 -16.27 12.28
CA SER A 56 8.10 -16.70 13.69
C SER A 56 9.43 -16.64 14.44
N ILE A 57 10.05 -15.46 14.54
CA ILE A 57 11.26 -15.25 15.34
C ILE A 57 10.86 -14.46 16.59
N ASN A 58 10.28 -15.16 17.57
CA ASN A 58 9.68 -14.62 18.80
C ASN A 58 10.24 -13.23 19.19
N PRO A 59 9.47 -12.13 19.02
CA PRO A 59 8.04 -12.07 18.68
C PRO A 59 7.70 -12.32 17.20
N ARG A 60 6.46 -12.75 16.93
CA ARG A 60 5.99 -13.01 15.56
C ARG A 60 5.93 -11.70 14.77
N LYS A 61 6.51 -11.70 13.56
CA LYS A 61 6.53 -10.50 12.69
C LYS A 61 5.57 -10.69 11.52
N ASN A 62 4.65 -9.73 11.38
CA ASN A 62 3.65 -9.69 10.32
C ASN A 62 4.14 -8.83 9.15
N TYR A 63 3.93 -9.32 7.94
CA TYR A 63 4.33 -8.67 6.70
C TYR A 63 3.22 -8.79 5.67
N ILE A 64 2.96 -7.73 4.91
CA ILE A 64 1.94 -7.74 3.86
C ILE A 64 2.51 -7.35 2.50
N TYR A 65 1.94 -7.93 1.46
CA TYR A 65 2.12 -7.46 0.09
C TYR A 65 0.75 -7.21 -0.53
N LEU A 66 0.51 -5.95 -0.91
CA LEU A 66 -0.72 -5.47 -1.52
C LEU A 66 -0.36 -4.70 -2.80
N PRO A 67 -0.45 -5.34 -3.97
CA PRO A 67 -0.02 -4.72 -5.23
C PRO A 67 -1.08 -3.83 -5.85
N THR A 68 -2.36 -4.21 -5.73
CA THR A 68 -3.44 -3.61 -6.52
C THR A 68 -4.73 -3.59 -5.72
N LEU A 69 -5.49 -2.50 -5.87
CA LEU A 69 -6.86 -2.37 -5.42
C LEU A 69 -7.75 -2.07 -6.61
N ILE A 70 -8.88 -2.75 -6.73
CA ILE A 70 -9.83 -2.61 -7.82
C ILE A 70 -11.08 -1.95 -7.29
N ASP A 71 -11.44 -0.81 -7.87
CA ASP A 71 -12.70 -0.13 -7.63
C ASP A 71 -13.67 -0.49 -8.76
N HIS A 72 -14.66 -1.32 -8.45
CA HIS A 72 -15.65 -1.74 -9.44
C HIS A 72 -16.73 -0.68 -9.68
N ALA A 73 -17.00 0.20 -8.70
CA ALA A 73 -17.97 1.28 -8.80
C ALA A 73 -17.59 2.29 -9.88
N ASN A 74 -16.30 2.56 -9.98
CA ASN A 74 -15.74 3.51 -10.95
C ASN A 74 -14.97 2.83 -12.07
N ASN A 75 -14.90 1.50 -12.05
CA ASN A 75 -14.21 0.69 -13.04
C ASN A 75 -12.72 1.06 -13.18
N LEU A 76 -12.06 1.23 -12.03
CA LEU A 76 -10.67 1.64 -11.88
C LEU A 76 -9.81 0.55 -11.25
N ALA A 77 -8.55 0.48 -11.66
CA ALA A 77 -7.51 -0.30 -11.00
C ALA A 77 -6.43 0.64 -10.46
N ILE A 78 -6.21 0.59 -9.14
CA ILE A 78 -5.24 1.40 -8.42
C ILE A 78 -3.97 0.55 -8.22
N ASP A 79 -2.90 0.91 -8.91
CA ASP A 79 -1.57 0.28 -8.76
C ASP A 79 -0.86 0.83 -7.52
N ILE A 80 -0.97 0.09 -6.42
CA ILE A 80 -0.37 0.42 -5.13
C ILE A 80 1.15 0.17 -5.17
N ALA A 81 1.59 -0.84 -5.91
CA ALA A 81 3.01 -1.13 -6.05
C ALA A 81 3.76 0.02 -6.74
N ALA A 82 3.14 0.68 -7.72
CA ALA A 82 3.75 1.80 -8.42
C ALA A 82 4.04 3.03 -7.54
N ALA A 83 3.31 3.19 -6.43
CA ALA A 83 3.55 4.24 -5.43
C ALA A 83 4.84 4.02 -4.61
N LYS A 84 5.38 2.80 -4.61
CA LYS A 84 6.65 2.48 -3.94
C LYS A 84 7.86 2.79 -4.85
N PRO A 85 9.04 3.08 -4.28
CA PRO A 85 10.29 3.10 -5.03
C PRO A 85 10.45 1.82 -5.85
N VAL A 86 11.09 1.92 -7.04
CA VAL A 86 11.21 0.80 -7.99
C VAL A 86 11.78 -0.47 -7.33
N GLN A 87 12.73 -0.30 -6.42
CA GLN A 87 13.40 -1.38 -5.69
C GLN A 87 12.49 -2.07 -4.66
N GLU A 88 11.40 -1.41 -4.25
CA GLU A 88 10.48 -1.88 -3.20
C GLU A 88 9.12 -2.34 -3.75
N ARG A 89 8.88 -2.23 -5.07
CA ARG A 89 7.57 -2.54 -5.68
C ARG A 89 7.06 -3.95 -5.38
N ASN A 90 7.96 -4.93 -5.35
CA ASN A 90 7.65 -6.34 -5.06
C ASN A 90 8.01 -6.74 -3.62
N SER A 91 8.16 -5.75 -2.72
CA SER A 91 8.56 -6.00 -1.35
C SER A 91 7.36 -6.09 -0.40
N TYR A 92 7.50 -6.96 0.58
CA TYR A 92 6.58 -7.04 1.70
C TYR A 92 6.85 -5.91 2.69
N THR A 93 5.78 -5.35 3.23
CA THR A 93 5.82 -4.27 4.22
C THR A 93 5.52 -4.81 5.60
N ARG A 94 6.37 -4.50 6.58
CA ARG A 94 6.19 -4.95 7.96
C ARG A 94 5.02 -4.21 8.63
N LEU A 95 4.17 -4.95 9.33
CA LEU A 95 3.09 -4.44 10.17
C LEU A 95 3.32 -4.74 11.66
N SER A 96 2.67 -3.94 12.50
CA SER A 96 2.49 -4.15 13.94
C SER A 96 1.33 -3.27 14.43
N ALA A 97 1.02 -3.29 15.73
CA ALA A 97 -0.02 -2.42 16.29
C ALA A 97 0.28 -0.94 16.08
N THR A 98 1.57 -0.56 16.11
CA THR A 98 2.05 0.82 15.95
C THR A 98 2.53 1.15 14.54
N ARG A 99 2.85 0.14 13.72
CA ARG A 99 3.27 0.29 12.33
C ARG A 99 2.16 -0.16 11.39
N LYS A 100 1.34 0.81 10.99
CA LYS A 100 0.24 0.61 10.03
C LYS A 100 0.71 0.86 8.59
N TYR A 101 0.02 0.26 7.63
CA TYR A 101 0.15 0.54 6.20
C TYR A 101 -1.10 1.25 5.72
N ALA A 102 -0.94 2.37 5.03
CA ALA A 102 -2.06 3.13 4.49
C ALA A 102 -1.98 3.16 2.96
N VAL A 103 -3.11 2.86 2.31
CA VAL A 103 -3.34 3.18 0.90
C VAL A 103 -4.10 4.48 0.86
N GLU A 104 -3.40 5.55 0.53
CA GLU A 104 -3.95 6.90 0.45
C GLU A 104 -4.51 7.19 -0.96
N GLY A 105 -5.31 8.26 -1.06
CA GLY A 105 -5.85 8.70 -2.33
C GLY A 105 -6.91 7.76 -2.92
N LEU A 106 -7.62 7.01 -2.07
CA LEU A 106 -8.84 6.34 -2.52
C LEU A 106 -9.91 7.40 -2.79
N LEU A 107 -10.87 7.07 -3.64
CA LEU A 107 -11.96 7.98 -3.98
C LEU A 107 -12.75 8.38 -2.72
N GLY A 108 -13.07 9.67 -2.63
CA GLY A 108 -13.60 10.29 -1.41
C GLY A 108 -12.52 10.81 -0.44
N GLY A 109 -11.24 10.68 -0.78
CA GLY A 109 -10.12 11.17 0.04
C GLY A 109 -9.80 10.31 1.27
N GLU A 110 -10.51 9.20 1.43
CA GLU A 110 -10.28 8.25 2.52
C GLU A 110 -9.02 7.40 2.27
N ALA A 111 -8.48 6.84 3.36
CA ALA A 111 -7.38 5.89 3.29
C ALA A 111 -7.84 4.52 3.78
N LEU A 112 -7.40 3.46 3.09
CA LEU A 112 -7.48 2.10 3.62
C LEU A 112 -6.26 1.86 4.49
N THR A 113 -6.47 1.70 5.78
CA THR A 113 -5.42 1.42 6.76
C THR A 113 -5.43 -0.06 7.12
N ILE A 114 -4.24 -0.67 7.15
CA ILE A 114 -4.02 -2.07 7.48
C ILE A 114 -3.01 -2.14 8.62
N SER A 115 -3.34 -2.88 9.66
CA SER A 115 -2.46 -3.10 10.81
C SER A 115 -2.49 -4.57 11.22
N ALA A 116 -1.54 -4.96 12.07
CA ALA A 116 -1.50 -6.30 12.63
C ALA A 116 -1.50 -6.20 14.15
N LEU A 117 -2.15 -7.14 14.83
CA LEU A 117 -1.99 -7.27 16.28
C LEU A 117 -0.59 -7.79 16.59
N ASP A 118 0.01 -7.28 17.66
CA ASP A 118 1.30 -7.77 18.14
C ASP A 118 1.14 -9.23 18.59
N ASP A 119 2.05 -10.09 18.12
CA ASP A 119 2.05 -11.55 18.35
C ASP A 119 0.81 -12.32 17.85
N GLY A 120 -0.10 -11.64 17.14
CA GLY A 120 -1.31 -12.22 16.57
C GLY A 120 -1.20 -12.61 15.09
N ASP A 121 -2.22 -13.35 14.65
CA ASP A 121 -2.43 -13.76 13.25
C ASP A 121 -3.45 -12.91 12.50
N GLU A 122 -3.94 -11.88 13.17
CA GLU A 122 -5.07 -11.09 12.74
C GLU A 122 -4.58 -9.80 12.11
N LEU A 123 -5.15 -9.48 10.95
CA LEU A 123 -5.01 -8.17 10.33
C LEU A 123 -6.27 -7.38 10.61
N VAL A 124 -6.10 -6.10 10.94
CA VAL A 124 -7.20 -5.15 11.17
C VAL A 124 -7.20 -4.16 10.01
N PHE A 125 -8.36 -3.97 9.41
CA PHE A 125 -8.59 -3.06 8.30
C PHE A 125 -9.52 -1.94 8.73
N GLU A 126 -9.19 -0.71 8.35
CA GLU A 126 -9.95 0.50 8.69
C GLU A 126 -10.10 1.37 7.42
N LYS A 127 -11.33 1.82 7.13
CA LYS A 127 -11.63 2.79 6.07
C LYS A 127 -12.80 3.67 6.51
N GLY A 128 -12.55 4.95 6.76
CA GLY A 128 -13.58 5.85 7.28
C GLY A 128 -14.16 5.30 8.59
N VAL A 129 -15.47 5.05 8.61
CA VAL A 129 -16.17 4.43 9.76
C VAL A 129 -16.16 2.90 9.74
N LEU A 130 -15.70 2.29 8.64
CA LEU A 130 -15.66 0.84 8.48
C LEU A 130 -14.42 0.28 9.16
N ARG A 131 -14.61 -0.79 9.93
CA ARG A 131 -13.55 -1.58 10.53
C ARG A 131 -13.91 -3.05 10.48
N TRP A 132 -13.01 -3.87 9.96
CA TRP A 132 -13.17 -5.32 9.92
C TRP A 132 -11.82 -5.99 10.16
N GLU A 133 -11.87 -7.27 10.52
CA GLU A 133 -10.70 -8.06 10.87
C GLU A 133 -10.61 -9.26 9.93
N ALA A 134 -9.41 -9.80 9.74
CA ALA A 134 -9.22 -11.05 9.01
C ALA A 134 -8.66 -12.09 9.96
N ARG A 135 -9.57 -12.79 10.63
CA ARG A 135 -9.29 -13.88 11.56
C ARG A 135 -9.53 -15.23 10.88
N GLY A 136 -8.61 -16.18 11.09
CA GLY A 136 -8.87 -17.62 10.87
C GLY A 136 -9.54 -18.03 9.56
N LYS A 137 -10.16 -19.21 9.55
CA LYS A 137 -11.04 -19.67 8.48
C LYS A 137 -12.47 -19.23 8.83
N GLU A 138 -13.12 -18.55 7.88
CA GLU A 138 -14.52 -18.13 7.86
C GLU A 138 -14.90 -16.92 8.71
N GLU A 139 -14.85 -15.75 8.07
CA GLU A 139 -15.93 -14.77 8.25
C GLU A 139 -16.82 -14.86 6.99
N GLU A 140 -18.08 -15.27 7.21
CA GLU A 140 -19.11 -15.31 6.18
C GLU A 140 -19.34 -13.89 5.66
N LYS A 141 -19.18 -13.69 4.35
CA LYS A 141 -19.51 -12.40 3.72
C LYS A 141 -21.00 -12.15 3.88
N ILE A 142 -21.37 -11.18 4.69
CA ILE A 142 -22.67 -10.52 4.53
C ILE A 142 -22.57 -9.68 3.27
N GLU A 143 -23.46 -9.94 2.31
CA GLU A 143 -23.52 -9.23 1.04
C GLU A 143 -23.70 -7.72 1.28
N GLY A 144 -22.72 -6.91 0.85
CA GLY A 144 -22.71 -5.46 1.06
C GLY A 144 -21.81 -4.97 2.21
N GLU A 145 -21.28 -5.86 3.06
CA GLU A 145 -20.39 -5.50 4.16
C GLU A 145 -18.90 -5.62 3.81
N ALA A 146 -18.06 -4.92 4.56
CA ALA A 146 -16.60 -5.03 4.43
C ALA A 146 -16.10 -6.33 5.07
N GLY A 147 -15.24 -7.07 4.37
CA GLY A 147 -14.74 -8.35 4.87
C GLY A 147 -13.70 -9.01 3.97
N CYS A 148 -13.08 -10.08 4.46
CA CYS A 148 -12.04 -10.82 3.76
C CYS A 148 -12.33 -12.33 3.75
N ARG A 149 -12.26 -12.95 2.56
CA ARG A 149 -12.10 -14.41 2.47
C ARG A 149 -10.64 -14.75 2.74
N VAL A 150 -10.40 -15.46 3.84
CA VAL A 150 -9.05 -15.82 4.31
C VAL A 150 -8.68 -17.21 3.81
N GLY A 151 -7.58 -17.30 3.06
CA GLY A 151 -7.01 -18.56 2.59
C GLY A 151 -6.21 -19.29 3.67
N GLU A 152 -5.84 -20.53 3.36
CA GLU A 152 -5.04 -21.37 4.24
C GLU A 152 -3.60 -20.84 4.40
N TRP A 153 -3.00 -21.14 5.55
CA TRP A 153 -1.57 -20.93 5.76
C TRP A 153 -0.77 -21.99 4.99
N VAL A 154 0.14 -21.53 4.15
CA VAL A 154 1.15 -22.34 3.50
C VAL A 154 2.47 -22.13 4.22
N GLU A 155 3.04 -23.20 4.78
CA GLU A 155 4.34 -23.14 5.44
C GLU A 155 5.47 -22.99 4.41
N SER A 156 6.44 -22.12 4.74
CA SER A 156 7.63 -21.85 3.93
C SER A 156 8.87 -21.96 4.81
N GLY A 157 9.30 -23.21 5.05
CA GLY A 157 10.35 -23.54 6.01
C GLY A 157 9.84 -23.54 7.46
N SER A 158 10.72 -23.84 8.39
CA SER A 158 10.38 -24.12 9.80
C SER A 158 9.88 -22.93 10.62
N VAL A 159 9.89 -21.72 10.06
CA VAL A 159 9.64 -20.48 10.80
C VAL A 159 8.74 -19.50 10.04
N ASN A 160 8.51 -19.72 8.73
CA ASN A 160 7.70 -18.80 7.93
C ASN A 160 6.43 -19.46 7.44
N ARG A 161 5.39 -18.67 7.32
CA ARG A 161 4.16 -19.07 6.64
C ARG A 161 3.55 -17.90 5.91
N GLU A 162 2.78 -18.20 4.89
CA GLU A 162 2.12 -17.21 4.05
C GLU A 162 0.69 -17.63 3.75
N ARG A 163 -0.23 -16.68 3.64
CA ARG A 163 -1.59 -16.92 3.19
C ARG A 163 -2.08 -15.80 2.28
N LYS A 164 -3.06 -16.11 1.44
CA LYS A 164 -3.77 -15.15 0.59
C LYS A 164 -5.07 -14.69 1.26
N LEU A 165 -5.38 -13.41 1.19
CA LEU A 165 -6.65 -12.82 1.61
C LEU A 165 -7.30 -12.14 0.41
N GLU A 166 -8.59 -12.37 0.21
CA GLU A 166 -9.41 -11.73 -0.82
C GLU A 166 -10.45 -10.85 -0.15
N CYS A 167 -10.23 -9.54 -0.15
CA CYS A 167 -11.02 -8.60 0.62
C CYS A 167 -11.91 -7.74 -0.27
N ALA A 168 -13.05 -7.32 0.28
CA ALA A 168 -13.98 -6.39 -0.34
C ALA A 168 -14.49 -5.39 0.71
N PHE A 169 -14.80 -4.17 0.29
CA PHE A 169 -15.49 -3.17 1.09
C PHE A 169 -16.31 -2.24 0.17
N PRO A 170 -17.38 -1.62 0.66
CA PRO A 170 -18.19 -0.71 -0.15
C PRO A 170 -17.41 0.56 -0.53
N CYS A 171 -17.53 0.99 -1.79
CA CYS A 171 -16.99 2.27 -2.24
C CYS A 171 -17.96 2.99 -3.19
N GLY A 172 -17.97 4.33 -3.11
CA GLY A 172 -18.94 5.16 -3.82
C GLY A 172 -18.60 5.37 -5.28
N LYS A 173 -19.63 5.61 -6.09
CA LYS A 173 -19.47 6.09 -7.47
C LYS A 173 -19.07 7.56 -7.46
N ILE A 174 -18.16 7.94 -8.35
CA ILE A 174 -17.92 9.33 -8.71
C ILE A 174 -19.17 9.78 -9.46
N GLU A 175 -19.96 10.65 -8.85
CA GLU A 175 -20.96 11.38 -9.60
C GLU A 175 -20.20 12.27 -10.59
N GLU A 176 -20.32 12.02 -11.90
CA GLU A 176 -19.85 12.97 -12.90
C GLU A 176 -20.60 14.28 -12.66
N GLU A 177 -19.93 15.26 -12.05
CA GLU A 177 -20.42 16.62 -11.89
C GLU A 177 -20.44 17.32 -13.27
N ARG A 178 -21.29 16.83 -14.18
CA ARG A 178 -21.42 17.27 -15.58
C ARG A 178 -22.65 18.13 -15.86
N GLU A 179 -23.42 18.51 -14.84
CA GLU A 179 -24.63 19.32 -15.05
C GLU A 179 -24.68 20.65 -14.28
N ARG A 180 -23.84 20.91 -13.26
CA ARG A 180 -23.93 22.18 -12.50
C ARG A 180 -23.27 23.40 -13.16
N GLU A 181 -22.20 23.23 -13.94
CA GLU A 181 -21.60 24.37 -14.65
C GLU A 181 -22.36 24.77 -15.93
N ARG A 182 -23.29 23.92 -16.43
CA ARG A 182 -24.07 24.22 -17.64
C ARG A 182 -25.34 25.03 -17.38
N GLU A 183 -25.77 25.13 -16.12
CA GLU A 183 -26.90 25.99 -15.73
C GLU A 183 -26.47 27.41 -15.33
N GLU A 184 -25.20 27.63 -14.95
CA GLU A 184 -24.66 28.98 -14.68
C GLU A 184 -24.23 29.75 -15.95
N LEU A 185 -24.33 29.11 -17.12
CA LEU A 185 -24.03 29.69 -18.44
C LEU A 185 -25.26 29.85 -19.34
N LYS A 186 -26.47 29.65 -18.82
CA LYS A 186 -27.74 29.98 -19.49
C LYS A 186 -28.32 31.28 -18.96
#